data_AF-A0A0D2ZX44-F1
#
_entry.id   AF-A0A0D2ZX44-F1
#
_cell.length_a   1.000
_cell.length_b   1.000
_cell.length_c   1.000
_cell.angle_alpha   90.00
_cell.angle_beta   90.00
_cell.angle_gamma   90.00
#
_symmetry.space_group_name_H-M   'P 1'
#
loop_
_entity.id
_entity.type
_entity.pdbx_description
1 polymer ?
#
loop_
_entity_poly.entity_id
_entity_poly.type
_entity_poly.pdbx_seq_one_letter_code
_entity_poly.pdbx_strand_id
1 'polypeptide(L)'
;MQTMNSNVLSYFVAPIVKDLTSSSFSQKTHVFKRVKTILTDGFKLCGRRYSFLAFSANQLRDRSAWFFAEDGKTRVSDIKTWMGKFKDKNVAKCAARMGLCFSSTYATVDVMPHEVDTELPEIERNGYTFSDGIGTITPDLALEIMEKLKLDSHCSPCAYQIRYAGFKGVVARWPSKDDGIRLALRHSMDKFHSKHTILEICSWTRFQPGFLNRQIITLLSVLGVPDEIFWDMQETMLCKLNRILDDTDVAFEVLTASCAEQGNTAAIMLSAGFKPKTEPHLRGMLSSVRIAQLWGLREKSRIFV
;
A
#
# COMPACT_ATOMS: atom_id res chain seq x y z
N MET A 1 20.09 -13.45 -14.47
CA MET A 1 20.50 -12.03 -14.59
C MET A 1 21.97 -11.97 -14.22
N GLN A 2 22.89 -11.91 -15.20
CA GLN A 2 24.33 -11.90 -14.92
C GLN A 2 24.69 -10.64 -14.12
N THR A 3 25.34 -10.83 -12.98
CA THR A 3 25.87 -9.77 -12.14
C THR A 3 26.95 -9.02 -12.92
N MET A 4 26.69 -7.76 -13.28
CA MET A 4 27.68 -6.92 -13.95
C MET A 4 28.92 -6.74 -13.08
N ASN A 5 30.09 -6.89 -13.69
CA ASN A 5 31.40 -6.76 -13.04
C ASN A 5 31.59 -5.34 -12.43
N SER A 6 31.97 -5.27 -11.16
CA SER A 6 32.15 -4.03 -10.38
C SER A 6 33.19 -3.07 -10.97
N ASN A 7 34.14 -3.61 -11.75
CA ASN A 7 35.21 -2.86 -12.38
C ASN A 7 34.77 -2.06 -13.62
N VAL A 8 33.64 -2.42 -14.24
CA VAL A 8 33.07 -1.68 -15.38
C VAL A 8 32.27 -0.45 -14.90
N LEU A 9 31.93 -0.41 -13.61
CA LEU A 9 31.01 0.54 -13.01
C LEU A 9 31.71 1.70 -12.28
N SER A 10 33.01 1.60 -12.01
CA SER A 10 33.69 2.45 -11.02
C SER A 10 34.85 3.22 -11.65
N TYR A 11 34.82 4.55 -11.58
CA TYR A 11 35.99 5.37 -11.88
C TYR A 11 36.83 5.45 -10.60
N PHE A 12 37.89 4.64 -10.49
CA PHE A 12 38.88 4.82 -9.44
C PHE A 12 39.77 6.00 -9.82
N VAL A 13 39.72 7.07 -9.03
CA VAL A 13 40.72 8.14 -9.13
C VAL A 13 42.07 7.53 -8.73
N ALA A 14 43.10 7.69 -9.56
CA ALA A 14 44.44 7.24 -9.23
C ALA A 14 44.85 7.81 -7.86
N PRO A 15 45.45 7.01 -6.95
CA PRO A 15 45.79 7.45 -5.60
C PRO A 15 46.54 8.79 -5.56
N ILE A 16 47.45 9.00 -6.52
CA ILE A 16 48.27 10.21 -6.63
C ILE A 16 47.45 11.49 -6.86
N VAL A 17 46.30 11.39 -7.55
CA VAL A 17 45.41 12.54 -7.83
C VAL A 17 44.56 12.86 -6.60
N LYS A 18 44.23 11.85 -5.78
CA LYS A 18 43.48 12.01 -4.52
C LYS A 18 44.27 12.81 -3.48
N ASP A 19 45.60 12.65 -3.46
CA ASP A 19 46.48 13.34 -2.53
C ASP A 19 46.78 14.80 -2.96
N LEU A 20 46.72 15.09 -4.27
CA LEU A 20 47.01 16.41 -4.83
C LEU A 20 45.84 17.40 -4.77
N THR A 21 44.60 16.92 -4.61
CA THR A 21 43.40 17.78 -4.60
C THR A 21 42.64 17.62 -3.30
N SER A 22 42.55 18.68 -2.48
CA SER A 22 41.79 18.71 -1.22
C SER A 22 40.25 18.65 -1.38
N SER A 23 39.76 18.23 -2.54
CA SER A 23 38.35 18.05 -2.82
C SER A 23 37.93 16.61 -2.62
N SER A 24 36.98 16.38 -1.70
CA SER A 24 36.27 15.11 -1.57
C SER A 24 35.54 14.77 -2.88
N PHE A 25 36.16 13.94 -3.72
CA PHE A 25 35.51 13.45 -4.93
C PHE A 25 34.49 12.36 -4.55
N SER A 26 33.21 12.72 -4.60
CA SER A 26 32.10 11.75 -4.60
C SER A 26 32.30 10.83 -5.81
N GLN A 27 32.70 9.57 -5.56
CA GLN A 27 32.86 8.55 -6.59
C GLN A 27 31.51 8.24 -7.25
N LYS A 28 31.14 9.05 -8.24
CA LYS A 28 29.90 8.89 -9.01
C LYS A 28 30.19 7.98 -10.20
N THR A 29 29.74 6.73 -10.08
CA THR A 29 29.82 5.68 -11.10
C THR A 29 29.21 6.13 -12.44
N HIS A 30 29.60 5.46 -13.54
CA HIS A 30 28.94 5.68 -14.84
C HIS A 30 27.43 5.39 -14.78
N VAL A 31 27.02 4.43 -13.95
CA VAL A 31 25.61 4.16 -13.67
C VAL A 31 24.94 5.33 -12.95
N PHE A 32 25.58 5.92 -11.93
CA PHE A 32 25.04 7.10 -11.27
C PHE A 32 24.84 8.24 -12.28
N LYS A 33 25.82 8.49 -13.15
CA LYS A 33 25.71 9.51 -14.20
C LYS A 33 24.53 9.21 -15.13
N ARG A 34 24.40 7.97 -15.63
CA ARG A 34 23.29 7.56 -16.50
C ARG A 34 21.92 7.74 -15.83
N VAL A 35 21.75 7.27 -14.59
CA VAL A 35 20.50 7.42 -13.83
C VAL A 35 20.20 8.90 -13.59
N LYS A 36 21.20 9.69 -13.22
CA LYS A 36 21.04 11.14 -13.03
C LYS A 36 20.60 11.83 -14.32
N THR A 37 21.22 11.52 -15.46
CA THR A 37 20.84 12.06 -16.78
C THR A 37 19.40 11.70 -17.10
N ILE A 38 19.00 10.43 -16.92
CA ILE A 38 17.61 10.01 -17.17
C ILE A 38 16.63 10.77 -16.27
N LEU A 39 16.94 10.95 -14.99
CA LEU A 39 16.07 11.66 -14.04
C LEU A 39 16.03 13.18 -14.28
N THR A 40 17.10 13.78 -14.80
CA THR A 40 17.22 15.23 -14.99
C THR A 40 16.68 15.65 -16.37
N ASP A 41 17.11 14.96 -17.42
CA ASP A 41 16.85 15.35 -18.82
C ASP A 41 15.68 14.58 -19.43
N GLY A 42 15.31 13.45 -18.82
CA GLY A 42 14.36 12.48 -19.36
C GLY A 42 15.01 11.52 -20.35
N PHE A 43 14.18 10.83 -21.14
CA PHE A 43 14.64 9.98 -22.23
C PHE A 43 13.65 9.99 -23.41
N LYS A 44 14.09 9.55 -24.59
CA LYS A 44 13.21 9.36 -25.75
C LYS A 44 12.97 7.88 -25.99
N LEU A 45 11.71 7.51 -26.19
CA LEU A 45 11.30 6.15 -26.53
C LEU A 45 10.14 6.21 -27.54
N CYS A 46 10.23 5.45 -28.62
CA CYS A 46 9.21 5.37 -29.67
C CYS A 46 8.74 6.76 -30.19
N GLY A 47 9.68 7.68 -30.42
CA GLY A 47 9.38 9.03 -30.92
C GLY A 47 8.81 10.01 -29.89
N ARG A 48 8.60 9.61 -28.63
CA ARG A 48 8.09 10.47 -27.56
C ARG A 48 9.17 10.79 -26.53
N ARG A 49 9.11 12.00 -25.95
CA ARG A 49 9.98 12.43 -24.85
C ARG A 49 9.30 12.14 -23.51
N TYR A 50 9.96 11.39 -22.66
CA TYR A 50 9.54 11.04 -21.32
C TYR A 50 10.31 11.88 -20.29
N SER A 51 9.59 12.72 -19.56
CA SER A 51 10.13 13.62 -18.55
C SER A 51 9.81 13.09 -17.14
N PHE A 52 10.73 13.26 -16.18
CA PHE A 52 10.56 12.72 -14.83
C PHE A 52 9.39 13.41 -14.09
N LEU A 53 8.40 12.62 -13.69
CA LEU A 53 7.20 13.11 -13.01
C LEU A 53 7.37 13.05 -11.49
N ALA A 54 7.41 11.84 -10.92
CA ALA A 54 7.46 11.63 -9.47
C ALA A 54 7.93 10.21 -9.11
N PHE A 55 8.09 9.96 -7.81
CA PHE A 55 8.24 8.62 -7.25
C PHE A 55 7.49 8.54 -5.91
N SER A 56 7.18 7.33 -5.46
CA SER A 56 6.72 7.06 -4.10
C SER A 56 7.79 6.27 -3.34
N ALA A 57 7.64 6.14 -2.02
CA ALA A 57 8.54 5.31 -1.22
C ALA A 57 8.57 3.84 -1.69
N ASN A 58 7.45 3.32 -2.18
CA ASN A 58 7.38 1.97 -2.74
C ASN A 58 8.16 1.89 -4.06
N GLN A 59 7.94 2.84 -4.97
CA GLN A 59 8.68 2.88 -6.24
C GLN A 59 10.20 3.00 -6.00
N LEU A 60 10.65 3.79 -5.02
CA LEU A 60 12.07 3.86 -4.68
C LEU A 60 12.63 2.52 -4.18
N ARG A 61 11.86 1.77 -3.38
CA ARG A 61 12.26 0.43 -2.90
C ARG A 61 12.40 -0.56 -4.06
N ASP A 62 11.50 -0.44 -5.03
CA ASP A 62 11.46 -1.27 -6.23
C ASP A 62 12.36 -0.74 -7.37
N ARG A 63 13.11 0.35 -7.11
CA ARG A 63 14.06 1.00 -8.05
C ARG A 63 13.38 1.51 -9.32
N SER A 64 12.19 2.06 -9.18
CA SER A 64 11.34 2.57 -10.26
C SER A 64 10.87 3.99 -9.97
N ALA A 65 10.35 4.65 -11.01
CA ALA A 65 9.83 6.01 -10.95
C ALA A 65 8.83 6.26 -12.09
N TRP A 66 7.98 7.27 -11.95
CA TRP A 66 7.04 7.67 -12.99
C TRP A 66 7.65 8.71 -13.92
N PHE A 67 7.52 8.46 -15.22
CA PHE A 67 7.84 9.40 -16.28
C PHE A 67 6.59 9.66 -17.11
N PHE A 68 6.45 10.89 -17.61
CA PHE A 68 5.31 11.29 -18.42
C PHE A 68 5.78 11.64 -19.84
N ALA A 69 5.05 11.14 -20.84
CA ALA A 69 5.29 11.45 -22.24
C ALA A 69 4.61 12.78 -22.59
N GLU A 70 5.38 13.87 -22.63
CA GLU A 70 4.83 15.20 -22.92
C GLU A 70 4.37 15.27 -24.38
N ASP A 71 3.15 15.74 -24.61
CA ASP A 71 2.49 15.79 -25.93
C ASP A 71 2.34 17.22 -26.48
N GLY A 72 3.02 18.18 -25.85
CA GLY A 72 2.96 19.61 -26.18
C GLY A 72 1.75 20.34 -25.58
N LYS A 73 0.66 19.64 -25.25
CA LYS A 73 -0.53 20.18 -24.56
C LYS A 73 -0.39 20.09 -23.05
N THR A 74 0.13 18.96 -22.56
CA THR A 74 0.33 18.69 -21.14
C THR A 74 1.81 18.50 -20.85
N ARG A 75 2.37 19.32 -19.96
CA ARG A 75 3.74 19.19 -19.47
C ARG A 75 3.76 18.61 -18.06
N VAL A 76 4.90 18.06 -17.66
CA VAL A 76 5.12 17.59 -16.28
C VAL A 76 4.91 18.72 -15.26
N SER A 77 5.28 19.95 -15.61
CA SER A 77 5.03 21.13 -14.76
C SER A 77 3.56 21.38 -14.49
N ASP A 78 2.71 21.14 -15.49
CA ASP A 78 1.27 21.38 -15.43
C ASP A 78 0.63 20.32 -14.53
N ILE A 79 1.05 19.06 -14.67
CA ILE A 79 0.61 17.96 -13.81
C ILE A 79 1.02 18.23 -12.35
N LYS A 80 2.27 18.65 -12.10
CA LYS A 80 2.75 18.97 -10.75
C LYS A 80 1.97 20.13 -10.12
N THR A 81 1.62 21.13 -10.92
CA THR A 81 0.78 22.25 -10.48
C THR A 81 -0.64 21.81 -10.17
N TRP A 82 -1.19 20.91 -11.00
CA TRP A 82 -2.52 20.35 -10.84
C TRP A 82 -2.66 19.48 -9.59
N MET A 83 -1.63 18.69 -9.25
CA MET A 83 -1.62 17.83 -8.06
C MET A 83 -1.90 18.61 -6.77
N GLY A 84 -1.37 19.83 -6.66
CA GLY A 84 -1.59 20.70 -5.52
C GLY A 84 -0.35 21.51 -5.13
N LYS A 85 -0.43 22.16 -3.97
CA LYS A 85 0.64 22.98 -3.40
C LYS A 85 1.31 22.26 -2.24
N PHE A 86 2.54 21.81 -2.48
CA PHE A 86 3.40 21.19 -1.47
C PHE A 86 4.22 22.26 -0.76
N LYS A 87 3.87 22.60 0.48
CA LYS A 87 4.50 23.67 1.26
C LYS A 87 5.75 23.24 2.05
N ASP A 88 6.05 21.94 2.08
CA ASP A 88 7.15 21.39 2.87
C ASP A 88 8.53 21.82 2.33
N LYS A 89 9.33 22.48 3.16
CA LYS A 89 10.73 22.85 2.83
C LYS A 89 11.66 21.63 2.70
N ASN A 90 11.30 20.51 3.33
CA ASN A 90 12.06 19.28 3.26
C ASN A 90 11.73 18.51 1.98
N VAL A 91 12.73 18.34 1.11
CA VAL A 91 12.58 17.69 -0.20
C VAL A 91 12.06 16.25 -0.09
N ALA A 92 12.54 15.47 0.90
CA ALA A 92 12.09 14.10 1.10
C ALA A 92 10.62 14.04 1.51
N LYS A 93 10.20 14.95 2.40
CA LYS A 93 8.79 15.06 2.82
C LYS A 93 7.90 15.52 1.68
N CYS A 94 8.32 16.52 0.91
CA CYS A 94 7.63 16.99 -0.28
C CYS A 94 7.44 15.88 -1.33
N ALA A 95 8.49 15.11 -1.63
CA ALA A 95 8.41 13.96 -2.52
C ALA A 95 7.45 12.88 -1.99
N ALA A 96 7.48 12.60 -0.69
CA ALA A 96 6.55 11.66 -0.07
C ALA A 96 5.08 12.13 -0.16
N ARG A 97 4.81 13.44 -0.09
CA ARG A 97 3.47 14.01 -0.29
C ARG A 97 3.01 13.92 -1.74
N MET A 98 3.88 14.24 -2.70
CA MET A 98 3.59 14.09 -4.12
C MET A 98 3.29 12.63 -4.48
N GLY A 99 3.99 11.68 -3.85
CA GLY A 99 3.73 10.25 -4.00
C GLY A 99 2.33 9.81 -3.56
N LEU A 100 1.60 10.62 -2.76
CA LEU A 100 0.23 10.29 -2.35
C LEU A 100 -0.75 10.32 -3.53
N CYS A 101 -0.52 11.19 -4.52
CA CYS A 101 -1.33 11.31 -5.73
C CYS A 101 -1.24 10.08 -6.66
N PHE A 102 -0.34 9.14 -6.36
CA PHE A 102 -0.15 7.90 -7.11
C PHE A 102 -0.53 6.67 -6.29
N SER A 103 -1.31 6.86 -5.22
CA SER A 103 -1.91 5.74 -4.50
C SER A 103 -2.90 5.06 -5.44
N SER A 104 -2.93 3.72 -5.45
CA SER A 104 -4.03 3.01 -6.10
C SER A 104 -5.31 3.23 -5.29
N THR A 105 -6.30 3.86 -5.90
CA THR A 105 -7.55 4.29 -5.26
C THR A 105 -8.75 4.00 -6.17
N TYR A 106 -9.92 3.91 -5.54
CA TYR A 106 -11.21 3.93 -6.22
C TYR A 106 -11.80 5.32 -6.10
N ALA A 107 -12.00 6.02 -7.21
CA ALA A 107 -12.76 7.27 -7.23
C ALA A 107 -14.25 6.96 -6.99
N THR A 108 -14.87 7.59 -5.99
CA THR A 108 -16.25 7.28 -5.59
C THR A 108 -17.20 8.45 -5.80
N VAL A 109 -17.28 9.35 -4.82
CA VAL A 109 -18.30 10.42 -4.74
C VAL A 109 -17.60 11.78 -4.82
N ASP A 110 -18.23 12.71 -5.54
CA ASP A 110 -17.82 14.11 -5.55
C ASP A 110 -18.41 14.80 -4.31
N VAL A 111 -17.57 15.14 -3.34
CA VAL A 111 -17.98 15.78 -2.09
C VAL A 111 -17.58 17.24 -2.16
N MET A 112 -18.56 18.13 -2.22
CA MET A 112 -18.32 19.55 -2.45
C MET A 112 -17.73 20.20 -1.21
N PRO A 113 -16.93 21.29 -1.34
CA PRO A 113 -16.30 21.94 -0.19
C PRO A 113 -17.27 22.43 0.90
N HIS A 114 -18.53 22.67 0.57
CA HIS A 114 -19.55 23.08 1.54
C HIS A 114 -20.13 21.91 2.34
N GLU A 115 -19.93 20.66 1.89
CA GLU A 115 -20.30 19.42 2.59
C GLU A 115 -19.15 18.89 3.47
N VAL A 116 -18.00 19.58 3.51
CA VAL A 116 -16.79 19.15 4.21
C VAL A 116 -16.43 20.10 5.35
N ASP A 117 -16.33 19.55 6.56
CA ASP A 117 -15.70 20.21 7.70
C ASP A 117 -14.22 19.82 7.76
N THR A 118 -13.30 20.77 7.64
CA THR A 118 -11.84 20.51 7.73
C THR A 118 -11.25 20.84 9.10
N GLU A 119 -12.07 21.32 10.04
CA GLU A 119 -11.65 21.87 11.33
C GLU A 119 -12.13 20.99 12.51
N LEU A 120 -12.35 19.70 12.26
CA LEU A 120 -12.80 18.78 13.30
C LEU A 120 -11.77 18.72 14.45
N PRO A 121 -12.13 19.14 15.70
CA PRO A 121 -11.15 19.37 16.77
C PRO A 121 -10.48 18.09 17.27
N GLU A 122 -9.14 18.04 17.27
CA GLU A 122 -8.36 16.89 17.74
C GLU A 122 -8.75 16.46 19.18
N ILE A 123 -8.75 15.15 19.42
CA ILE A 123 -9.01 14.57 20.73
C ILE A 123 -7.67 14.43 21.45
N GLU A 124 -7.38 15.38 22.33
CA GLU A 124 -6.13 15.40 23.09
C GLU A 124 -6.38 15.06 24.56
N ARG A 125 -5.53 14.20 25.14
CA ARG A 125 -5.50 13.92 26.58
C ARG A 125 -4.06 13.77 27.04
N ASN A 126 -3.70 14.38 28.17
CA ASN A 126 -2.35 14.30 28.76
C ASN A 126 -1.23 14.69 27.78
N GLY A 127 -1.49 15.62 26.85
CA GLY A 127 -0.51 16.04 25.83
C GLY A 127 -0.34 15.10 24.64
N TYR A 128 -1.18 14.07 24.51
CA TYR A 128 -1.19 13.15 23.38
C TYR A 128 -2.46 13.30 22.55
N THR A 129 -2.31 13.26 21.22
CA THR A 129 -3.41 13.25 20.25
C THR A 129 -3.89 11.82 19.99
N PHE A 130 -5.13 11.51 20.34
CA PHE A 130 -5.76 10.19 20.18
C PHE A 130 -6.55 10.04 18.87
N SER A 131 -6.68 11.12 18.11
CA SER A 131 -7.43 11.15 16.84
C SER A 131 -6.57 11.45 15.61
N ASP A 132 -5.25 11.25 15.70
CA ASP A 132 -4.35 11.50 14.57
C ASP A 132 -4.77 10.66 13.36
N GLY A 133 -5.13 11.34 12.27
CA GLY A 133 -5.41 10.71 11.00
C GLY A 133 -6.79 10.07 10.89
N ILE A 134 -7.73 10.33 11.81
CA ILE A 134 -9.11 9.82 11.73
C ILE A 134 -10.16 10.93 11.66
N GLY A 135 -11.03 10.87 10.66
CA GLY A 135 -12.20 11.74 10.50
C GLY A 135 -13.52 10.97 10.60
N THR A 136 -14.61 11.61 10.21
CA THR A 136 -15.95 11.01 10.20
C THR A 136 -16.64 11.20 8.87
N ILE A 137 -17.50 10.25 8.50
CA ILE A 137 -18.44 10.37 7.37
C ILE A 137 -19.86 10.07 7.83
N THR A 138 -20.84 10.72 7.22
CA THR A 138 -22.25 10.46 7.50
C THR A 138 -22.71 9.14 6.88
N PRO A 139 -23.79 8.52 7.39
CA PRO A 139 -24.24 7.22 6.90
C PRO A 139 -24.72 7.25 5.45
N ASP A 140 -25.31 8.35 4.99
CA ASP A 140 -25.76 8.55 3.61
C ASP A 140 -24.58 8.56 2.63
N LEU A 141 -23.51 9.30 2.94
CA LEU A 141 -22.30 9.32 2.10
C LEU A 141 -21.63 7.94 2.08
N ALA A 142 -21.64 7.21 3.21
CA ALA A 142 -21.13 5.85 3.27
C ALA A 142 -21.91 4.89 2.34
N LEU A 143 -23.22 5.05 2.23
CA LEU A 143 -24.05 4.25 1.31
C LEU A 143 -23.73 4.56 -0.16
N GLU A 144 -23.58 5.83 -0.53
CA GLU A 144 -23.18 6.20 -1.90
C GLU A 144 -21.81 5.64 -2.27
N ILE A 145 -20.85 5.67 -1.33
CA ILE A 145 -19.54 5.05 -1.51
C ILE A 145 -19.69 3.55 -1.76
N MET A 146 -20.51 2.84 -0.99
CA MET A 146 -20.75 1.41 -1.17
C MET A 146 -21.35 1.09 -2.54
N GLU A 147 -22.34 1.87 -2.99
CA GLU A 147 -22.96 1.70 -4.29
C GLU A 147 -21.94 1.88 -5.42
N LYS A 148 -21.08 2.91 -5.34
CA LYS A 148 -20.00 3.14 -6.31
C LYS A 148 -18.97 2.01 -6.33
N LEU A 149 -18.65 1.46 -5.15
CA LEU A 149 -17.73 0.33 -5.00
C LEU A 149 -18.39 -1.03 -5.32
N LYS A 150 -19.71 -1.06 -5.58
CA LYS A 150 -20.51 -2.28 -5.80
C LYS A 150 -20.33 -3.30 -4.66
N LEU A 151 -20.27 -2.80 -3.43
CA LEU A 151 -20.18 -3.66 -2.24
C LEU A 151 -21.57 -4.25 -1.92
N ASP A 152 -21.57 -5.43 -1.31
CA ASP A 152 -22.79 -6.06 -0.82
C ASP A 152 -23.46 -5.17 0.23
N SER A 153 -24.73 -4.85 0.01
CA SER A 153 -25.57 -4.07 0.93
C SER A 153 -25.67 -4.68 2.33
N HIS A 154 -25.47 -6.00 2.48
CA HIS A 154 -25.54 -6.67 3.77
C HIS A 154 -24.30 -6.43 4.66
N CYS A 155 -23.19 -5.95 4.10
CA CYS A 155 -21.95 -5.70 4.83
C CYS A 155 -21.50 -4.25 4.64
N SER A 156 -22.17 -3.32 5.33
CA SER A 156 -21.79 -1.90 5.32
C SER A 156 -20.49 -1.68 6.09
N PRO A 157 -19.39 -1.26 5.44
CA PRO A 157 -18.14 -0.98 6.13
C PRO A 157 -18.31 0.17 7.14
N CYS A 158 -17.74 0.00 8.33
CA CYS A 158 -17.80 1.01 9.39
C CYS A 158 -16.71 2.07 9.26
N ALA A 159 -15.61 1.77 8.56
CA ALA A 159 -14.56 2.72 8.27
C ALA A 159 -13.91 2.49 6.90
N TYR A 160 -13.35 3.57 6.37
CA TYR A 160 -12.73 3.67 5.05
C TYR A 160 -11.38 4.36 5.15
N GLN A 161 -10.37 3.83 4.50
CA GLN A 161 -9.10 4.52 4.28
C GLN A 161 -9.24 5.39 3.03
N ILE A 162 -8.97 6.69 3.17
CA ILE A 162 -9.31 7.68 2.13
C ILE A 162 -8.11 8.49 1.63
N ARG A 163 -8.29 9.04 0.43
CA ARG A 163 -7.63 10.26 -0.06
C ARG A 163 -8.72 11.23 -0.46
N TYR A 164 -8.59 12.48 -0.04
CA TYR A 164 -9.50 13.55 -0.43
C TYR A 164 -8.68 14.83 -0.53
N ALA A 165 -8.59 15.45 -1.70
CA ALA A 165 -7.66 16.54 -1.94
C ALA A 165 -6.22 16.16 -1.48
N GLY A 166 -5.66 16.89 -0.51
CA GLY A 166 -4.40 16.50 0.15
C GLY A 166 -4.57 15.92 1.55
N PHE A 167 -5.79 15.58 1.94
CA PHE A 167 -6.08 14.84 3.16
C PHE A 167 -5.83 13.35 2.98
N LYS A 168 -5.15 12.76 3.97
CA LYS A 168 -4.91 11.32 4.07
C LYS A 168 -5.26 10.84 5.47
N GLY A 169 -6.05 9.78 5.54
CA GLY A 169 -6.34 9.11 6.80
C GLY A 169 -7.39 8.03 6.66
N VAL A 170 -8.09 7.79 7.76
CA VAL A 170 -9.26 6.92 7.86
C VAL A 170 -10.48 7.77 8.21
N VAL A 171 -11.66 7.39 7.74
CA VAL A 171 -12.92 7.97 8.19
C VAL A 171 -13.83 6.87 8.69
N ALA A 172 -14.47 7.12 9.83
CA ALA A 172 -15.45 6.21 10.42
C ALA A 172 -16.87 6.74 10.19
N ARG A 173 -17.81 5.83 9.98
CA ARG A 173 -19.23 6.16 9.89
C ARG A 173 -19.71 6.69 11.23
N TRP A 174 -20.26 7.90 11.23
CA TRP A 174 -20.74 8.60 12.42
C TRP A 174 -22.14 9.18 12.16
N PRO A 175 -23.02 9.27 13.18
CA PRO A 175 -24.34 9.89 13.01
C PRO A 175 -24.26 11.31 12.42
N SER A 176 -25.19 11.62 11.51
CA SER A 176 -25.37 12.97 10.95
C SER A 176 -25.76 13.96 12.04
N LYS A 177 -25.30 15.22 11.91
CA LYS A 177 -25.74 16.35 12.72
C LYS A 177 -26.81 17.21 12.03
N ASP A 178 -27.23 16.82 10.83
CA ASP A 178 -28.20 17.51 9.97
C ASP A 178 -27.83 18.98 9.66
N ASP A 179 -26.53 19.27 9.69
CA ASP A 179 -25.91 20.57 9.38
C ASP A 179 -25.45 20.69 7.91
N GLY A 180 -25.71 19.65 7.10
CA GLY A 180 -25.26 19.56 5.71
C GLY A 180 -23.82 19.07 5.55
N ILE A 181 -23.08 18.83 6.64
CA ILE A 181 -21.72 18.28 6.59
C ILE A 181 -21.79 16.76 6.50
N ARG A 182 -21.15 16.22 5.47
CA ARG A 182 -21.13 14.78 5.15
C ARG A 182 -19.77 14.13 5.43
N LEU A 183 -18.70 14.93 5.40
CA LEU A 183 -17.33 14.51 5.65
C LEU A 183 -16.66 15.49 6.61
N ALA A 184 -16.17 15.01 7.75
CA ALA A 184 -15.40 15.82 8.68
C ALA A 184 -13.96 15.28 8.80
N LEU A 185 -12.99 16.18 8.63
CA LEU A 185 -11.57 15.92 8.55
C LEU A 185 -10.84 16.75 9.59
N ARG A 186 -9.70 16.24 10.05
CA ARG A 186 -8.88 16.89 11.07
C ARG A 186 -7.65 17.54 10.47
N HIS A 187 -7.07 18.50 11.19
CA HIS A 187 -5.82 19.13 10.79
C HIS A 187 -4.68 18.12 10.62
N SER A 188 -4.59 17.10 11.49
CA SER A 188 -3.59 16.03 11.34
C SER A 188 -3.67 15.31 10.00
N MET A 189 -4.82 15.27 9.33
CA MET A 189 -5.02 14.61 8.05
C MET A 189 -4.52 15.44 6.86
N ASP A 190 -4.42 16.77 6.96
CA ASP A 190 -3.98 17.66 5.88
C ASP A 190 -2.47 17.50 5.61
N LYS A 191 -2.14 16.99 4.43
CA LYS A 191 -0.74 16.73 4.04
C LYS A 191 -0.23 17.73 3.01
N PHE A 192 -1.10 18.34 2.22
CA PHE A 192 -0.81 19.37 1.23
C PHE A 192 -2.11 20.02 0.74
N HIS A 193 -2.04 21.23 0.20
CA HIS A 193 -3.25 21.91 -0.25
C HIS A 193 -3.62 21.47 -1.67
N SER A 194 -4.86 21.06 -1.89
CA SER A 194 -5.44 20.74 -3.20
C SER A 194 -6.91 21.14 -3.26
N LYS A 195 -7.44 21.32 -4.47
CA LYS A 195 -8.85 21.68 -4.74
C LYS A 195 -9.67 20.49 -5.25
N HIS A 196 -9.11 19.28 -5.20
CA HIS A 196 -9.78 18.08 -5.71
C HIS A 196 -10.92 17.67 -4.77
N THR A 197 -12.12 17.48 -5.31
CA THR A 197 -13.36 17.23 -4.55
C THR A 197 -13.82 15.77 -4.62
N ILE A 198 -13.17 14.94 -5.44
CA ILE A 198 -13.50 13.52 -5.50
C ILE A 198 -12.91 12.83 -4.26
N LEU A 199 -13.78 12.16 -3.50
CA LEU A 199 -13.39 11.26 -2.45
C LEU A 199 -12.90 9.95 -3.06
N GLU A 200 -11.68 9.57 -2.70
CA GLU A 200 -11.05 8.36 -3.19
C GLU A 200 -10.85 7.36 -2.05
N ILE A 201 -11.24 6.11 -2.28
CA ILE A 201 -11.12 5.03 -1.28
C ILE A 201 -9.90 4.18 -1.61
N CYS A 202 -8.96 4.06 -0.66
CA CYS A 202 -7.84 3.13 -0.75
C CYS A 202 -8.23 1.70 -0.34
N SER A 203 -9.01 1.59 0.74
CA SER A 203 -9.47 0.33 1.34
C SER A 203 -10.64 0.62 2.27
N TRP A 204 -11.38 -0.42 2.64
CA TRP A 204 -12.44 -0.35 3.62
C TRP A 204 -12.29 -1.47 4.65
N THR A 205 -13.06 -1.36 5.72
CA THR A 205 -13.12 -2.36 6.78
C THR A 205 -13.69 -3.68 6.26
N ARG A 206 -12.94 -4.76 6.49
CA ARG A 206 -13.30 -6.15 6.22
C ARG A 206 -12.49 -7.06 7.13
N PHE A 207 -12.94 -8.29 7.31
CA PHE A 207 -12.11 -9.28 7.99
C PHE A 207 -10.79 -9.44 7.23
N GLN A 208 -9.67 -9.32 7.94
CA GLN A 208 -8.35 -9.56 7.41
C GLN A 208 -7.66 -10.63 8.24
N PRO A 209 -7.15 -11.70 7.62
CA PRO A 209 -6.45 -12.76 8.35
C PRO A 209 -5.21 -12.23 9.04
N GLY A 210 -5.08 -12.55 10.33
CA GLY A 210 -3.92 -12.23 11.14
C GLY A 210 -2.77 -13.19 10.85
N PHE A 211 -1.54 -12.68 10.84
CA PHE A 211 -0.35 -13.51 10.79
C PHE A 211 0.72 -12.95 11.70
N LEU A 212 1.41 -13.84 12.41
CA LEU A 212 2.69 -13.51 13.01
C LEU A 212 3.73 -13.33 11.91
N ASN A 213 4.71 -12.47 12.21
CA ASN A 213 5.91 -12.33 11.42
C ASN A 213 7.12 -12.42 12.37
N ARG A 214 8.32 -12.55 11.81
CA ARG A 214 9.56 -12.66 12.61
C ARG A 214 9.69 -11.56 13.66
N GLN A 215 9.33 -10.31 13.32
CA GLN A 215 9.47 -9.18 14.23
C GLN A 215 8.54 -9.31 15.46
N ILE A 216 7.28 -9.71 15.23
CA ILE A 216 6.30 -9.93 16.31
C ILE A 216 6.72 -11.13 17.16
N ILE A 217 7.15 -12.22 16.53
CA ILE A 217 7.61 -13.43 17.25
C ILE A 217 8.79 -13.07 18.16
N THR A 218 9.81 -12.37 17.65
CA THR A 218 10.95 -11.93 18.45
C THR A 218 10.52 -11.03 19.61
N LEU A 219 9.60 -10.10 19.38
CA LEU A 219 9.09 -9.23 20.44
C LEU A 219 8.38 -10.02 21.54
N LEU A 220 7.50 -10.94 21.16
CA LEU A 220 6.74 -11.76 22.11
C LEU A 220 7.65 -12.71 22.91
N SER A 221 8.65 -13.32 22.25
CA SER A 221 9.67 -14.14 22.91
C SER A 221 10.44 -13.35 23.98
N VAL A 222 10.88 -12.12 23.67
CA VAL A 222 11.54 -11.22 24.63
C VAL A 222 10.60 -10.80 25.78
N LEU A 223 9.31 -10.68 25.52
CA LEU A 223 8.30 -10.39 26.54
C LEU A 223 7.91 -11.61 27.39
N GLY A 224 8.51 -12.77 27.15
CA GLY A 224 8.37 -13.98 27.97
C GLY A 224 7.36 -15.00 27.45
N VAL A 225 6.87 -14.87 26.21
CA VAL A 225 6.10 -15.96 25.58
C VAL A 225 7.06 -17.11 25.26
N PRO A 226 6.83 -18.34 25.77
CA PRO A 226 7.69 -19.47 25.50
C PRO A 226 7.78 -19.75 24.01
N ASP A 227 8.99 -20.01 23.55
CA ASP A 227 9.30 -20.23 22.15
C ASP A 227 8.50 -21.43 21.61
N GLU A 228 8.31 -22.48 22.40
CA GLU A 228 7.56 -23.70 22.05
C GLU A 228 6.17 -23.41 21.49
N ILE A 229 5.49 -22.36 21.96
CA ILE A 229 4.17 -21.97 21.45
C ILE A 229 4.23 -21.61 19.96
N PHE A 230 5.28 -20.91 19.52
CA PHE A 230 5.42 -20.57 18.09
C PHE A 230 5.73 -21.81 17.24
N TRP A 231 6.47 -22.77 17.78
CA TRP A 231 6.74 -24.05 17.12
C TRP A 231 5.44 -24.84 16.96
N ASP A 232 4.63 -24.95 18.03
CA ASP A 232 3.36 -25.64 18.01
C ASP A 232 2.36 -25.01 17.02
N MET A 233 2.31 -23.67 16.97
CA MET A 233 1.49 -22.94 15.99
C MET A 233 1.97 -23.21 14.56
N GLN A 234 3.29 -23.19 14.32
CA GLN A 234 3.86 -23.51 13.02
C GLN A 234 3.57 -24.95 12.60
N GLU A 235 3.74 -25.91 13.50
CA GLU A 235 3.46 -27.33 13.25
C GLU A 235 1.98 -27.57 12.97
N THR A 236 1.09 -26.94 13.73
CA THR A 236 -0.35 -26.97 13.48
C THR A 236 -0.69 -26.46 12.08
N MET A 237 -0.10 -25.33 11.67
CA MET A 237 -0.30 -24.79 10.33
C MET A 237 0.24 -25.74 9.24
N LEU A 238 1.42 -26.33 9.43
CA LEU A 238 1.99 -27.33 8.51
C LEU A 238 1.10 -28.57 8.37
N CYS A 239 0.59 -29.09 9.47
CA CYS A 239 -0.35 -30.21 9.49
C CYS A 239 -1.61 -29.92 8.68
N LYS A 240 -2.23 -28.74 8.86
CA LYS A 240 -3.38 -28.30 8.07
C LYS A 240 -3.03 -28.19 6.57
N LEU A 241 -1.91 -27.56 6.24
CA LEU A 241 -1.46 -27.39 4.86
C LEU A 241 -1.14 -28.72 4.16
N ASN A 242 -0.64 -29.73 4.88
CA ASN A 242 -0.38 -31.05 4.32
C ASN A 242 -1.66 -31.81 3.99
N ARG A 243 -2.75 -31.57 4.73
CA ARG A 243 -4.06 -32.22 4.54
C ARG A 243 -4.96 -31.52 3.52
N ILE A 244 -4.58 -30.34 3.03
CA ILE A 244 -5.41 -29.50 2.14
C ILE A 244 -5.86 -30.19 0.83
N LEU A 245 -5.14 -31.23 0.36
CA LEU A 245 -5.48 -31.97 -0.85
C LEU A 245 -6.26 -33.27 -0.57
N ASP A 246 -6.32 -33.69 0.69
CA ASP A 246 -6.93 -34.95 1.11
C ASP A 246 -8.25 -34.76 1.86
N ASP A 247 -8.35 -33.66 2.59
CA ASP A 247 -9.46 -33.33 3.49
C ASP A 247 -10.14 -32.04 3.04
N THR A 248 -11.38 -32.15 2.59
CA THR A 248 -12.17 -31.03 2.07
C THR A 248 -12.52 -30.01 3.14
N ASP A 249 -12.70 -30.44 4.38
CA ASP A 249 -13.11 -29.57 5.48
C ASP A 249 -11.92 -28.73 5.93
N VAL A 250 -10.74 -29.36 6.06
CA VAL A 250 -9.48 -28.64 6.32
C VAL A 250 -9.15 -27.68 5.17
N ALA A 251 -9.37 -28.09 3.92
CA ALA A 251 -9.18 -27.22 2.77
C ALA A 251 -10.08 -25.98 2.84
N PHE A 252 -11.36 -26.18 3.18
CA PHE A 252 -12.32 -25.10 3.31
C PHE A 252 -11.96 -24.15 4.46
N GLU A 253 -11.58 -24.69 5.62
CA GLU A 253 -11.10 -23.90 6.76
C GLU A 253 -9.90 -23.05 6.39
N VAL A 254 -8.86 -23.64 5.77
CA VAL A 254 -7.65 -22.90 5.37
C VAL A 254 -7.98 -21.78 4.37
N LEU A 255 -8.85 -22.04 3.39
CA LEU A 255 -9.24 -21.05 2.40
C LEU A 255 -10.06 -19.90 3.00
N THR A 256 -11.01 -20.20 3.87
CA THR A 256 -11.88 -19.19 4.49
C THR A 256 -11.14 -18.38 5.55
N ALA A 257 -10.28 -19.04 6.33
CA ALA A 257 -9.53 -18.41 7.40
C ALA A 257 -8.34 -17.60 6.87
N SER A 258 -7.55 -18.12 5.92
CA SER A 258 -6.29 -17.50 5.47
C SER A 258 -6.38 -16.72 4.15
N CYS A 259 -7.44 -16.89 3.36
CA CYS A 259 -7.61 -16.26 2.05
C CYS A 259 -8.94 -15.49 1.97
N ALA A 260 -9.07 -14.45 2.79
CA ALA A 260 -10.29 -13.64 2.92
C ALA A 260 -10.62 -12.71 1.73
N GLU A 261 -10.08 -12.95 0.54
CA GLU A 261 -10.53 -12.18 -0.63
C GLU A 261 -11.91 -12.69 -1.07
N GLN A 262 -12.83 -11.74 -1.29
CA GLN A 262 -14.16 -12.03 -1.81
C GLN A 262 -14.05 -12.88 -3.09
N GLY A 263 -14.77 -14.00 -3.14
CA GLY A 263 -14.85 -14.84 -4.34
C GLY A 263 -13.72 -15.86 -4.47
N ASN A 264 -13.26 -16.47 -3.37
CA ASN A 264 -12.37 -17.63 -3.45
C ASN A 264 -13.10 -18.80 -4.16
N THR A 265 -12.92 -18.90 -5.48
CA THR A 265 -13.52 -19.92 -6.34
C THR A 265 -13.30 -21.33 -5.78
N ALA A 266 -12.14 -21.60 -5.18
CA ALA A 266 -11.86 -22.89 -4.58
C ALA A 266 -12.75 -23.17 -3.36
N ALA A 267 -13.05 -22.16 -2.52
CA ALA A 267 -13.98 -22.32 -1.40
C ALA A 267 -15.42 -22.57 -1.90
N ILE A 268 -15.85 -21.86 -2.95
CA ILE A 268 -17.16 -22.08 -3.58
C ILE A 268 -17.27 -23.50 -4.15
N MET A 269 -16.23 -23.97 -4.84
CA MET A 269 -16.17 -25.34 -5.36
C MET A 269 -16.25 -26.38 -4.23
N LEU A 270 -15.53 -26.18 -3.13
CA LEU A 270 -15.61 -27.07 -1.97
C LEU A 270 -17.03 -27.08 -1.36
N SER A 271 -17.66 -25.91 -1.18
CA SER A 271 -19.04 -25.83 -0.69
C SER A 271 -20.06 -26.46 -1.63
N ALA A 272 -19.80 -26.48 -2.93
CA ALA A 272 -20.61 -27.16 -3.93
C ALA A 272 -20.37 -28.67 -4.00
N GLY A 273 -19.47 -29.22 -3.19
CA GLY A 273 -19.20 -30.66 -3.09
C GLY A 273 -18.10 -31.18 -4.02
N PHE A 274 -17.36 -30.30 -4.72
CA PHE A 274 -16.21 -30.72 -5.52
C PHE A 274 -15.08 -31.22 -4.62
N LYS A 275 -14.42 -32.30 -5.04
CA LYS A 275 -13.33 -32.91 -4.27
C LYS A 275 -11.98 -32.71 -4.96
N PRO A 276 -10.90 -32.35 -4.23
CA PRO A 276 -9.56 -32.16 -4.81
C PRO A 276 -8.96 -33.42 -5.45
N LYS A 277 -9.49 -34.60 -5.13
CA LYS A 277 -9.05 -35.88 -5.72
C LYS A 277 -9.66 -36.14 -7.09
N THR A 278 -10.84 -35.57 -7.36
CA THR A 278 -11.60 -35.82 -8.59
C THR A 278 -11.58 -34.63 -9.53
N GLU A 279 -11.45 -33.41 -9.00
CA GLU A 279 -11.50 -32.17 -9.78
C GLU A 279 -10.09 -31.54 -9.94
N PRO A 280 -9.45 -31.67 -11.13
CA PRO A 280 -8.08 -31.20 -11.34
C PRO A 280 -7.91 -29.69 -11.17
N HIS A 281 -8.92 -28.89 -11.53
CA HIS A 281 -8.83 -27.44 -11.41
C HIS A 281 -8.78 -27.01 -9.94
N LEU A 282 -9.65 -27.58 -9.10
CA LEU A 282 -9.65 -27.38 -7.65
C LEU A 282 -8.32 -27.82 -7.03
N ARG A 283 -7.81 -28.99 -7.44
CA ARG A 283 -6.51 -29.50 -6.98
C ARG A 283 -5.37 -28.54 -7.30
N GLY A 284 -5.36 -27.98 -8.50
CA GLY A 284 -4.38 -26.98 -8.94
C GLY A 284 -4.41 -25.74 -8.07
N MET A 285 -5.60 -25.15 -7.86
CA MET A 285 -5.77 -23.98 -7.00
C MET A 285 -5.30 -24.23 -5.56
N LEU A 286 -5.71 -25.34 -4.95
CA LEU A 286 -5.31 -25.69 -3.58
C LEU A 286 -3.81 -25.95 -3.46
N SER A 287 -3.20 -26.55 -4.49
CA SER A 287 -1.75 -26.76 -4.54
C SER A 287 -0.99 -25.42 -4.62
N SER A 288 -1.48 -24.47 -5.41
CA SER A 288 -0.91 -23.12 -5.47
C SER A 288 -1.03 -22.39 -4.12
N VAL A 289 -2.19 -22.47 -3.46
CA VAL A 289 -2.39 -21.89 -2.12
C VAL A 289 -1.43 -22.52 -1.11
N ARG A 290 -1.32 -23.85 -1.11
CA ARG A 290 -0.40 -24.58 -0.23
C ARG A 290 1.04 -24.13 -0.42
N ILE A 291 1.52 -24.09 -1.66
CA ILE A 291 2.88 -23.66 -1.99
C ILE A 291 3.13 -22.22 -1.55
N ALA A 292 2.17 -21.32 -1.78
CA ALA A 292 2.29 -19.91 -1.39
C ALA A 292 2.38 -19.75 0.14
N GLN A 293 1.56 -20.46 0.90
CA GLN A 293 1.57 -20.44 2.38
C GLN A 293 2.86 -21.05 2.95
N LEU A 294 3.30 -22.20 2.42
CA LEU A 294 4.57 -22.83 2.83
C LEU A 294 5.78 -21.92 2.53
N TRP A 295 5.77 -21.25 1.37
CA TRP A 295 6.81 -20.28 1.04
C TRP A 295 6.79 -19.08 1.98
N GLY A 296 5.61 -18.58 2.34
CA GLY A 296 5.44 -17.52 3.34
C GLY A 296 5.96 -17.90 4.73
N LEU A 297 5.67 -19.13 5.18
CA LEU A 297 6.23 -19.69 6.41
C LEU A 297 7.76 -19.73 6.38
N ARG A 298 8.35 -20.28 5.31
CA ARG A 298 9.81 -20.42 5.18
C ARG A 298 10.53 -19.07 5.12
N GLU A 299 10.08 -18.17 4.26
CA GLU A 299 10.80 -16.91 3.99
C GLU A 299 10.55 -15.83 5.03
N LYS A 300 9.38 -15.84 5.69
CA LYS A 300 8.93 -14.73 6.54
C LYS A 300 8.40 -15.15 7.90
N SER A 301 8.40 -16.44 8.23
CA SER A 301 7.77 -16.99 9.45
C SER A 301 6.32 -16.51 9.57
N ARG A 302 5.60 -16.52 8.44
CA ARG A 302 4.21 -16.06 8.33
C ARG A 302 3.25 -17.10 8.90
N ILE A 303 3.12 -17.16 10.22
CA ILE A 303 2.29 -18.12 10.94
C ILE A 303 0.87 -17.54 11.09
N PHE A 304 -0.15 -18.28 10.68
CA PHE A 304 -1.55 -17.86 10.78
C PHE A 304 -2.03 -17.86 12.26
N VAL A 305 -2.86 -16.88 12.63
CA VAL A 305 -3.46 -16.71 13.97
C VAL A 305 -4.96 -16.59 13.87
#